data_AF-A0A537TX19-F1
#
_entry.id   AF-A0A537TX19-F1
#
_cell.length_a   1.000
_cell.length_b   1.000
_cell.length_c   1.000
_cell.angle_alpha   90.00
_cell.angle_beta   90.00
_cell.angle_gamma   90.00
#
_symmetry.space_group_name_H-M   'P 1'
#
loop_
_entity.id
_entity.type
_entity.pdbx_description
1 polymer ?
#
loop_
_entity_poly.entity_id
_entity_poly.type
_entity_poly.pdbx_seq_one_letter_code
_entity_poly.pdbx_strand_id
1 'polypeptide(L)' 'MTEATLPRYERVLADQVGTSRYAAKRCLDLVLTAGLLLVLLPALLVIGLLVRVGTEGPVLYRQERVGARRRRRDGGSV' A
#
# COMPACT_ATOMS: atom_id res chain seq x y z
N MET A 1 30.79 26.78 -12.25
CA MET A 1 30.41 27.57 -11.05
C MET A 1 29.02 28.14 -11.30
N THR A 2 27.98 27.33 -11.11
CA THR A 2 26.61 27.80 -10.88
C THR A 2 25.90 26.75 -10.04
N GLU A 3 25.89 27.04 -8.74
CA GLU A 3 25.13 26.42 -7.66
C GLU A 3 23.62 26.55 -7.94
N ALA A 4 23.00 25.51 -8.48
CA ALA A 4 21.55 25.34 -8.44
C ALA A 4 21.23 23.85 -8.24
N THR A 5 21.68 23.37 -7.08
CA THR A 5 21.30 22.12 -6.43
C THR A 5 19.78 21.98 -6.40
N LEU A 6 19.30 20.83 -6.86
CA LEU A 6 17.89 20.58 -7.20
C LEU A 6 16.89 20.96 -6.09
N PRO A 7 15.86 21.79 -6.39
CA PRO A 7 14.73 22.16 -5.53
C PRO A 7 13.68 21.03 -5.37
N ARG A 8 14.08 19.77 -5.55
CA ARG A 8 13.17 18.62 -5.58
C ARG A 8 12.87 18.07 -4.19
N TYR A 9 13.73 18.34 -3.21
CA TYR A 9 13.52 17.94 -1.82
C TYR A 9 12.48 18.81 -1.10
N GLU A 10 12.36 20.10 -1.43
CA GLU A 10 11.42 21.03 -0.78
C GLU A 10 9.94 20.64 -0.89
N ARG A 11 9.54 19.96 -1.97
CA ARG A 11 8.16 19.52 -2.17
C ARG A 11 7.80 18.22 -1.47
N VAL A 12 8.80 17.40 -1.11
CA VAL A 12 8.62 16.27 -0.19
C VAL A 12 8.47 16.77 1.25
N LEU A 13 9.04 17.94 1.57
CA LEU A 13 8.98 18.59 2.90
C LEU A 13 7.64 19.24 3.26
N ALA A 14 6.70 19.41 2.32
CA ALA A 14 5.36 19.93 2.61
C ALA A 14 4.37 18.87 3.15
N ASP A 15 4.88 17.69 3.53
CA ASP A 15 4.16 16.59 4.19
C ASP A 15 3.71 16.99 5.61
N GLN A 16 2.78 17.95 5.70
CA GLN A 16 2.11 18.40 6.92
C GLN A 16 0.61 18.53 6.64
N VAL A 17 -0.02 17.41 6.29
CA VAL A 17 -1.48 17.30 6.36
C VAL A 17 -1.81 17.04 7.83
N GLY A 18 -2.38 18.03 8.53
CA GLY A 18 -2.59 17.99 9.98
C GLY A 18 -3.23 16.68 10.48
N THR A 19 -2.87 16.25 11.69
CA THR A 19 -3.20 14.94 12.28
C THR A 19 -4.67 14.53 12.12
N SER A 20 -5.59 15.50 12.21
CA SER A 20 -7.03 15.29 12.00
C SER A 20 -7.38 14.83 10.56
N ARG A 21 -6.75 15.43 9.54
CA ARG A 21 -6.95 15.04 8.14
C ARG A 21 -6.39 13.65 7.85
N TYR A 22 -5.25 13.30 8.46
CA TYR A 22 -4.68 11.95 8.35
C TYR A 22 -5.59 10.90 9.01
N ALA A 23 -6.13 11.19 10.19
CA ALA A 23 -7.07 10.31 10.88
C ALA A 23 -8.35 10.10 10.07
N ALA A 24 -8.95 11.17 9.53
CA ALA A 24 -10.14 11.08 8.68
C ALA A 24 -9.89 10.26 7.41
N LYS A 25 -8.75 10.51 6.72
CA LYS A 25 -8.31 9.70 5.57
C LYS A 25 -8.19 8.23 5.95
N ARG A 26 -7.61 7.94 7.12
CA ARG A 26 -7.41 6.57 7.58
C ARG A 26 -8.72 5.86 7.94
N CYS A 27 -9.65 6.56 8.58
CA CYS A 27 -10.99 6.04 8.87
C CYS A 27 -11.75 5.72 7.58
N LEU A 28 -11.74 6.65 6.61
CA LEU A 28 -12.36 6.44 5.31
C LEU A 28 -11.73 5.24 4.59
N ASP A 29 -10.39 5.15 4.55
CA ASP A 29 -9.70 4.02 3.93
C ASP A 29 -10.10 2.70 4.59
N LEU A 30 -10.23 2.65 5.91
CA LEU A 30 -10.61 1.44 6.64
C LEU A 30 -12.06 1.02 6.34
N VAL A 31 -13.00 1.97 6.41
CA VAL A 31 -14.43 1.70 6.18
C VAL A 31 -14.68 1.26 4.74
N LEU A 32 -14.11 1.98 3.77
CA LEU A 32 -14.26 1.63 2.36
C LEU A 32 -13.60 0.30 2.04
N THR A 33 -12.37 0.07 2.53
CA THR A 33 -11.68 -1.20 2.26
C THR A 33 -12.44 -2.37 2.87
N ALA A 34 -12.91 -2.26 4.12
CA ALA A 34 -13.66 -3.33 4.76
C ALA A 34 -15.01 -3.59 4.07
N GLY A 35 -15.74 -2.53 3.72
CA GLY A 35 -17.01 -2.64 3.01
C GLY A 35 -16.87 -3.28 1.63
N LEU A 36 -15.93 -2.79 0.82
CA LEU A 36 -15.66 -3.37 -0.50
C LEU A 36 -15.14 -4.80 -0.41
N LEU A 37 -14.31 -5.11 0.60
CA LEU A 37 -13.79 -6.46 0.78
C LEU A 37 -14.92 -7.45 1.05
N LEU A 38 -15.91 -7.10 1.88
CA LEU A 38 -17.07 -7.97 2.14
C LEU A 38 -17.93 -8.18 0.89
N VAL A 39 -18.18 -7.11 0.14
CA VAL A 39 -18.99 -7.18 -1.09
C VAL A 39 -18.29 -8.01 -2.18
N LEU A 40 -16.96 -7.84 -2.32
CA LEU A 40 -16.17 -8.54 -3.32
C LEU A 40 -15.68 -9.92 -2.87
N LEU A 41 -15.77 -10.25 -1.57
CA LEU A 41 -15.36 -11.53 -1.00
C LEU A 41 -15.86 -12.74 -1.79
N PRO A 42 -17.17 -12.88 -2.12
CA PRO A 42 -17.64 -14.05 -2.86
C PRO A 42 -16.96 -14.19 -4.23
N ALA A 43 -16.77 -13.10 -4.95
CA ALA A 43 -16.10 -13.12 -6.25
C ALA A 43 -14.61 -13.48 -6.10
N LEU A 44 -13.93 -12.91 -5.11
CA LEU A 44 -12.52 -13.22 -4.82
C LEU A 44 -12.33 -14.69 -4.42
N LEU A 45 -13.27 -15.28 -3.68
CA LEU A 45 -13.23 -16.71 -3.33
C LEU A 45 -13.38 -17.61 -4.57
N VAL A 46 -14.31 -17.28 -5.47
CA VAL A 46 -14.49 -18.02 -6.73
C VAL A 46 -13.21 -17.95 -7.57
N ILE A 47 -12.65 -16.75 -7.75
CA ILE A 47 -11.39 -16.56 -8.49
C ILE A 47 -10.25 -17.34 -7.82
N GLY A 48 -10.14 -17.25 -6.49
CA GLY A 48 -9.11 -17.96 -5.73
C GLY A 48 -9.19 -19.47 -5.89
N LEU A 49 -10.41 -20.03 -5.90
CA LEU A 49 -10.63 -21.45 -6.14
C LEU A 49 -10.23 -21.85 -7.56
N LEU A 50 -10.61 -21.05 -8.57
CA LEU A 50 -10.24 -21.29 -9.96
C LEU A 50 -8.72 -21.27 -10.16
N VAL A 51 -8.01 -20.31 -9.54
CA VAL A 51 -6.55 -20.26 -9.57
C VAL A 51 -5.95 -21.49 -8.89
N ARG A 52 -6.50 -21.92 -7.75
CA ARG A 52 -5.99 -23.07 -6.99
C ARG A 52 -6.14 -24.39 -7.74
N VAL A 53 -7.20 -24.54 -8.54
CA VAL A 53 -7.46 -25.72 -9.36
C VAL A 53 -6.69 -25.67 -10.68
N GLY A 54 -6.58 -24.49 -11.29
CA GLY A 54 -5.95 -24.33 -12.60
C GLY A 54 -4.42 -24.19 -12.56
N THR A 55 -3.83 -23.92 -11.40
CA THR A 55 -2.38 -23.70 -11.26
C THR A 55 -1.82 -24.39 -10.02
N GLU A 56 -0.55 -24.79 -10.07
CA GLU A 56 0.19 -25.30 -8.90
C GLU A 56 0.64 -24.17 -7.95
N GLY A 57 0.48 -22.91 -8.36
CA GLY A 57 0.96 -21.73 -7.65
C GLY A 57 0.07 -21.30 -6.48
N PRO A 58 0.61 -20.45 -5.57
CA PRO A 58 -0.17 -19.90 -4.48
C PRO A 58 -1.19 -18.86 -4.98
N VAL A 59 -2.38 -18.85 -4.37
CA VAL A 59 -3.47 -17.90 -4.71
C VAL A 59 -3.07 -16.45 -4.39
N LEU A 60 -2.23 -16.23 -3.39
CA LEU A 60 -1.75 -14.91 -2.99
C LEU A 60 -0.24 -14.80 -3.18
N TYR A 61 0.17 -13.72 -3.84
CA TYR A 61 1.57 -13.36 -4.04
C TYR A 61 1.89 -12.04 -3.32
N ARG A 62 3.09 -11.95 -2.75
CA ARG A 62 3.57 -10.75 -2.06
C ARG A 62 4.76 -10.16 -2.81
N GLN A 63 4.57 -8.95 -3.33
CA GLN A 63 5.63 -8.16 -3.95
C GLN A 63 6.20 -7.13 -2.96
N GLU A 64 7.52 -7.01 -2.88
CA GLU A 64 8.17 -5.96 -2.08
C GLU A 64 8.00 -4.59 -2.75
N ARG A 65 7.53 -3.59 -1.97
CA ARG A 65 7.39 -2.19 -2.43
C ARG A 65 7.86 -1.23 -1.33
N VAL A 66 8.49 -0.13 -1.72
CA VAL A 66 8.93 0.93 -0.79
C VAL A 66 7.71 1.67 -0.25
N GLY A 67 7.36 1.42 1.02
CA GLY A 67 6.19 2.05 1.67
C GLY A 67 6.43 3.51 2.10
N ALA A 68 5.33 4.22 2.41
CA ALA A 68 5.32 5.65 2.73
C ALA A 68 6.24 6.06 3.92
N ARG A 69 6.50 5.16 4.87
CA ARG A 69 7.39 5.42 6.01
C ARG A 69 8.83 4.93 5.80
N ARG A 70 9.18 4.41 4.61
CA ARG A 70 10.49 3.79 4.30
C ARG A 70 11.00 2.81 5.37
N ARG A 71 10.08 2.16 6.11
CA ARG A 71 10.44 1.15 7.11
C ARG A 71 10.46 -0.21 6.40
N ARG A 72 11.64 -0.82 6.27
CA ARG A 72 11.75 -2.24 5.95
C ARG A 72 11.26 -3.02 7.18
N ARG A 73 10.30 -3.94 6.99
CA ARG A 73 9.85 -4.86 8.06
C ARG A 73 10.69 -6.13 8.12
N ASP A 74 11.71 -6.24 7.29
CA ASP A 74 12.53 -7.43 7.17
C ASP A 74 13.90 -7.14 7.82
N GLY A 75 14.13 -7.73 8.99
CA GLY A 75 15.41 -7.70 9.72
C GLY A 75 16.48 -8.58 9.05
N GLY A 76 16.61 -8.49 7.72
CA GLY A 76 17.62 -9.17 6.94
C GLY A 76 18.69 -8.19 6.52
N SER A 77 19.87 -8.28 7.13
CA SER A 77 21.11 -7.80 6.55
C SER A 77 21.36 -8.55 5.24
N VAL A 78 21.40 -7.82 4.13
CA VAL A 78 22.01 -8.25 2.88
C VAL A 78 23.29 -7.45 2.71
#